data_AF-A0A316DU07-F1
#
_entry.id   AF-A0A316DU07-F1
#
_cell.length_a   1.000
_cell.length_b   1.000
_cell.length_c   1.000
_cell.angle_alpha   90.00
_cell.angle_beta   90.00
_cell.angle_gamma   90.00
#
_symmetry.space_group_name_H-M   'P 1'
#
loop_
_entity.id
_entity.type
_entity.pdbx_description
1 polymer ?
#
loop_
_entity_poly.entity_id
_entity_poly.type
_entity_poly.pdbx_seq_one_letter_code
_entity_poly.pdbx_strand_id
1 'polypeptide(L)'
;MGLKEKRIIKAFQNDLFPALETQINEAAGYAVPLDILWDTLMENRFSHLYNDTYPKIYFLPLVEAFKAICADEMGAGLLKAGLKKVIIVNENNEHNLQRAITFEDGVLKIDHSPVINADKIADRTARITALLEEKLGDFAEGTSETPTSESKDKKGETVESQESAKMDIQELYNQSFLISMEKQEIFSEMVEGLGWSCDMLEGKLTYGEDKVFDIQIIGSYSINEKSWLWAWANTQSGIPEKFLQTALAMKSIGEAYQIEDLLTPKKEMDSDPGTYFSTVASAMLKESCYVPLTYKGLVVYVTVNSKEADSKARTAPALICSHFTNVAANYTFPHKYTLFYYLKAKGYEVELPGNNIVAKKGDDRILGIFDLKGNLMKISNSKITVQA
;
A
#
# COMPACT_ATOMS: atom_id res chain seq x y z
N MET A 1 -32.52 7.09 19.36
CA MET A 1 -31.44 8.09 19.39
C MET A 1 -31.43 8.80 20.74
N GLY A 2 -30.26 9.15 21.27
CA GLY A 2 -30.12 9.88 22.55
C GLY A 2 -29.89 11.39 22.38
N LEU A 3 -30.18 12.15 23.42
CA LEU A 3 -29.94 13.60 23.49
C LEU A 3 -28.43 13.94 23.47
N LYS A 4 -27.59 12.99 23.87
CA LYS A 4 -26.13 13.14 23.99
C LYS A 4 -25.45 13.26 22.62
N GLU A 5 -25.80 12.39 21.69
CA GLU A 5 -25.22 12.34 20.33
C GLU A 5 -25.58 13.60 19.54
N LYS A 6 -26.83 14.06 19.67
CA LYS A 6 -27.30 15.32 19.07
C LYS A 6 -26.55 16.54 19.59
N ARG A 7 -26.22 16.58 20.88
CA ARG A 7 -25.43 17.67 21.49
C ARG A 7 -23.98 17.69 20.96
N ILE A 8 -23.36 16.52 20.77
CA ILE A 8 -21.98 16.43 20.26
C ILE A 8 -21.90 16.92 18.82
N ILE A 9 -22.83 16.49 17.95
CA ILE A 9 -22.87 16.98 16.57
C ILE A 9 -23.16 18.48 16.54
N LYS A 10 -24.04 18.97 17.41
CA LYS A 10 -24.30 20.42 17.48
C LYS A 10 -23.06 21.21 17.92
N ALA A 11 -22.25 20.67 18.83
CA ALA A 11 -20.97 21.27 19.19
C ALA A 11 -20.00 21.26 17.99
N PHE A 12 -19.86 20.13 17.28
CA PHE A 12 -19.04 20.07 16.06
C PHE A 12 -19.44 21.12 15.02
N GLN A 13 -20.75 21.26 14.77
CA GLN A 13 -21.30 22.26 13.84
C GLN A 13 -20.93 23.70 14.21
N ASN A 14 -20.90 24.02 15.50
CA ASN A 14 -20.65 25.38 15.96
C ASN A 14 -19.14 25.67 16.10
N ASP A 15 -18.37 24.66 16.53
CA ASP A 15 -17.01 24.88 17.02
C ASP A 15 -15.92 24.51 15.99
N LEU A 16 -16.15 23.47 15.17
CA LEU A 16 -15.14 22.91 14.26
C LEU A 16 -15.50 23.07 12.79
N PHE A 17 -16.76 22.88 12.42
CA PHE A 17 -17.21 22.94 11.03
C PHE A 17 -16.92 24.28 10.32
N PRO A 18 -17.10 25.47 10.92
CA PRO A 18 -16.88 26.74 10.21
C PRO A 18 -15.44 26.92 9.69
N ALA A 19 -14.45 26.43 10.45
CA ALA A 19 -13.05 26.46 10.03
C ALA A 19 -12.79 25.50 8.87
N LEU A 20 -13.41 24.32 8.86
CA LEU A 20 -13.30 23.34 7.78
C LEU A 20 -13.99 23.83 6.50
N GLU A 21 -15.17 24.43 6.62
CA GLU A 21 -15.88 25.06 5.50
C GLU A 21 -15.04 26.19 4.89
N THR A 22 -14.40 27.01 5.72
CA THR A 22 -13.49 28.06 5.26
C THR A 22 -12.31 27.49 4.46
N GLN A 23 -11.66 26.43 4.96
CA GLN A 23 -10.56 25.77 4.25
C GLN A 23 -11.00 25.18 2.90
N ILE A 24 -12.21 24.61 2.84
CA ILE A 24 -12.78 24.09 1.58
C ILE A 24 -12.98 25.23 0.57
N ASN A 25 -13.57 26.34 1.02
CA ASN A 25 -13.84 27.49 0.15
C ASN A 25 -12.55 28.17 -0.33
N GLU A 26 -11.54 28.27 0.53
CA GLU A 26 -10.22 28.77 0.16
C GLU A 26 -9.53 27.86 -0.87
N ALA A 27 -9.56 26.54 -0.66
CA ALA A 27 -9.01 25.57 -1.60
C ALA A 27 -9.71 25.59 -2.97
N ALA A 28 -11.03 25.80 -2.99
CA ALA A 28 -11.80 25.89 -4.23
C ALA A 28 -11.70 27.27 -4.90
N GLY A 29 -11.36 28.32 -4.17
CA GLY A 29 -11.37 29.71 -4.65
C GLY A 29 -12.78 30.32 -4.77
N TYR A 30 -13.81 29.66 -4.24
CA TYR A 30 -15.20 30.15 -4.17
C TYR A 30 -15.98 29.48 -3.03
N ALA A 31 -17.14 30.03 -2.68
CA ALA A 31 -18.02 29.42 -1.69
C ALA A 31 -18.69 28.16 -2.27
N VAL A 32 -18.23 26.98 -1.87
CA VAL A 32 -18.73 25.68 -2.32
C VAL A 32 -20.03 25.37 -1.58
N PRO A 33 -21.16 25.13 -2.26
CA PRO A 33 -22.41 24.76 -1.60
C PRO A 33 -22.28 23.38 -0.94
N LEU A 34 -22.42 23.32 0.38
CA LEU A 34 -22.40 22.08 1.17
C LEU A 34 -23.79 21.73 1.69
N ASP A 35 -24.24 20.51 1.41
CA ASP A 35 -25.50 19.94 1.90
C ASP A 35 -25.20 18.74 2.79
N ILE A 36 -25.22 18.94 4.11
CA ILE A 36 -24.78 17.94 5.09
C ILE A 36 -25.97 17.40 5.87
N LEU A 37 -26.26 16.12 5.68
CA LEU A 37 -27.35 15.42 6.36
C LEU A 37 -26.88 14.92 7.73
N TRP A 38 -26.68 15.86 8.67
CA TRP A 38 -26.10 15.60 9.99
C TRP A 38 -26.78 14.48 10.79
N ASP A 39 -28.10 14.32 10.65
CA ASP A 39 -28.85 13.27 11.34
C ASP A 39 -28.47 11.85 10.89
N THR A 40 -27.91 11.71 9.70
CA THR A 40 -27.47 10.41 9.14
C THR A 40 -26.06 10.02 9.62
N LEU A 41 -25.24 11.00 10.03
CA LEU A 41 -23.86 10.77 10.46
C LEU A 41 -23.76 10.20 11.90
N MET A 42 -24.89 9.87 12.53
CA MET A 42 -24.97 9.44 13.92
C MET A 42 -24.88 7.92 14.10
N GLU A 43 -23.85 7.47 14.82
CA GLU A 43 -23.73 6.13 15.41
C GLU A 43 -23.72 6.13 16.96
N ASN A 44 -24.61 5.37 17.60
CA ASN A 44 -24.83 5.45 19.06
C ASN A 44 -23.61 5.06 19.92
N ARG A 45 -22.63 4.35 19.39
CA ARG A 45 -21.48 3.81 20.17
C ARG A 45 -20.20 4.61 20.03
N PHE A 46 -20.11 5.49 19.04
CA PHE A 46 -18.84 6.10 18.63
C PHE A 46 -18.85 7.63 18.65
N SER A 47 -19.84 8.24 19.31
CA SER A 47 -20.00 9.69 19.33
C SER A 47 -18.82 10.47 19.89
N HIS A 48 -17.97 9.83 20.70
CA HIS A 48 -16.74 10.44 21.23
C HIS A 48 -15.66 10.62 20.17
N LEU A 49 -15.77 9.98 19.00
CA LEU A 49 -14.79 10.04 17.92
C LEU A 49 -15.09 11.11 16.87
N TYR A 50 -16.29 11.71 16.84
CA TYR A 50 -16.71 12.57 15.72
C TYR A 50 -15.84 13.79 15.49
N ASN A 51 -15.32 14.39 16.57
CA ASN A 51 -14.42 15.54 16.44
C ASN A 51 -13.11 15.19 15.73
N ASP A 52 -12.66 13.93 15.80
CA ASP A 52 -11.47 13.45 15.09
C ASP A 52 -11.81 12.86 13.71
N THR A 53 -12.89 12.08 13.64
CA THR A 53 -13.22 11.27 12.46
C THR A 53 -13.95 12.06 11.37
N TYR A 54 -14.84 12.99 11.70
CA TYR A 54 -15.56 13.78 10.69
C TYR A 54 -14.61 14.63 9.82
N PRO A 55 -13.64 15.38 10.38
CA PRO A 55 -12.66 16.11 9.58
C PRO A 55 -11.94 15.18 8.59
N LYS A 56 -11.42 14.05 9.06
CA LYS A 56 -10.62 13.12 8.24
C LYS A 56 -11.42 12.35 7.18
N ILE A 57 -12.72 12.15 7.41
CA ILE A 57 -13.57 11.40 6.50
C ILE A 57 -14.20 12.30 5.44
N TYR A 58 -14.78 13.44 5.85
CA TYR A 58 -15.64 14.23 4.96
C TYR A 58 -15.01 15.53 4.47
N PHE A 59 -14.14 16.17 5.26
CA PHE A 59 -13.75 17.56 5.00
C PHE A 59 -12.30 17.70 4.51
N LEU A 60 -11.32 17.13 5.21
CA LEU A 60 -9.91 17.20 4.81
C LEU A 60 -9.65 16.61 3.41
N PRO A 61 -10.28 15.47 3.02
CA PRO A 61 -10.15 14.99 1.65
C PRO A 61 -10.66 15.96 0.58
N LEU A 62 -11.72 16.74 0.87
CA LEU A 62 -12.23 17.77 -0.05
C LEU A 62 -11.24 18.91 -0.18
N VAL A 63 -10.69 19.40 0.94
CA VAL A 63 -9.70 20.48 0.96
C VAL A 63 -8.50 20.13 0.09
N GLU A 64 -7.91 18.96 0.31
CA GLU A 64 -6.70 18.55 -0.41
C GLU A 64 -7.00 18.23 -1.89
N ALA A 65 -8.17 17.66 -2.20
CA ALA A 65 -8.55 17.42 -3.58
C ALA A 65 -8.78 18.74 -4.34
N PHE A 66 -9.45 19.73 -3.73
CA PHE A 66 -9.67 21.02 -4.37
C PHE A 66 -8.38 21.80 -4.55
N LYS A 67 -7.43 21.74 -3.61
CA LYS A 67 -6.08 22.30 -3.83
C LYS A 67 -5.38 21.70 -5.03
N ALA A 68 -5.49 20.37 -5.21
CA ALA A 68 -4.88 19.68 -6.34
C ALA A 68 -5.54 20.08 -7.68
N ILE A 69 -6.88 20.12 -7.72
CA ILE A 69 -7.62 20.54 -8.92
C ILE A 69 -7.38 22.01 -9.25
N CYS A 70 -7.37 22.89 -8.25
CA CYS A 70 -7.20 24.33 -8.42
C CYS A 70 -5.73 24.78 -8.41
N ALA A 71 -4.78 23.88 -8.72
CA ALA A 71 -3.36 24.21 -8.76
C ALA A 71 -3.02 25.22 -9.88
N ASP A 72 -3.88 25.32 -10.90
CA ASP A 72 -3.79 26.32 -11.96
C ASP A 72 -5.16 26.98 -12.25
N GLU A 73 -5.14 28.04 -13.06
CA GLU A 73 -6.35 28.79 -13.42
C GLU A 73 -7.37 27.95 -14.20
N MET A 74 -6.91 26.96 -14.98
CA MET A 74 -7.79 26.11 -15.78
C MET A 74 -8.61 25.19 -14.87
N GLY A 75 -7.95 24.45 -13.97
CA GLY A 75 -8.60 23.55 -13.04
C GLY A 75 -9.51 24.29 -12.05
N ALA A 76 -9.12 25.48 -11.59
CA ALA A 76 -9.99 26.34 -10.78
C ALA A 76 -11.25 26.78 -11.56
N GLY A 77 -11.10 27.15 -12.84
CA GLY A 77 -12.22 27.47 -13.72
C GLY A 77 -13.17 26.30 -13.94
N LEU A 78 -12.62 25.12 -14.21
CA LEU A 78 -13.39 23.89 -14.43
C LEU A 78 -14.13 23.44 -13.17
N LEU A 79 -13.48 23.47 -12.01
CA LEU A 79 -14.13 23.12 -10.74
C LEU A 79 -15.32 24.04 -10.49
N LYS A 80 -15.14 25.36 -10.64
CA LYS A 80 -16.21 26.34 -10.44
C LYS A 80 -17.38 26.18 -11.41
N ALA A 81 -17.12 25.77 -12.65
CA ALA A 81 -18.15 25.55 -13.66
C ALA A 81 -18.87 24.21 -13.47
N GLY A 82 -18.15 23.14 -13.12
CA GLY A 82 -18.67 21.78 -13.05
C GLY A 82 -19.22 21.36 -11.69
N LEU A 83 -18.62 21.79 -10.58
CA LEU A 83 -19.06 21.44 -9.23
C LEU A 83 -20.14 22.40 -8.72
N LYS A 84 -21.39 21.94 -8.75
CA LYS A 84 -22.57 22.67 -8.27
C LYS A 84 -22.76 22.60 -6.76
N LYS A 85 -22.54 21.42 -6.16
CA LYS A 85 -22.63 21.21 -4.71
C LYS A 85 -21.96 19.92 -4.25
N VAL A 86 -21.65 19.85 -2.96
CA VAL A 86 -21.23 18.63 -2.27
C VAL A 86 -22.34 18.18 -1.32
N ILE A 87 -22.68 16.89 -1.37
CA ILE A 87 -23.60 16.25 -0.41
C ILE A 87 -22.79 15.35 0.51
N ILE A 88 -22.92 15.52 1.83
CA ILE A 88 -22.34 14.62 2.84
C ILE A 88 -23.47 13.92 3.57
N VAL A 89 -23.46 12.58 3.54
CA VAL A 89 -24.50 11.74 4.12
C VAL A 89 -23.90 10.41 4.61
N ASN A 90 -24.66 9.68 5.40
CA ASN A 90 -24.42 8.29 5.72
C ASN A 90 -25.74 7.51 5.69
N GLU A 91 -26.19 7.17 4.49
CA GLU A 91 -27.43 6.40 4.27
C GLU A 91 -27.15 4.89 4.32
N ASN A 92 -25.98 4.49 3.82
CA ASN A 92 -25.68 3.09 3.54
C ASN A 92 -24.55 2.51 4.39
N ASN A 93 -23.98 3.30 5.31
CA ASN A 93 -22.81 2.92 6.10
C ASN A 93 -21.68 2.39 5.22
N GLU A 94 -21.42 3.08 4.11
CA GLU A 94 -20.48 2.61 3.11
C GLU A 94 -19.03 2.78 3.55
N HIS A 95 -18.21 1.81 3.14
CA HIS A 95 -16.78 1.76 3.44
C HIS A 95 -15.94 1.60 2.17
N ASN A 96 -16.59 1.44 1.02
CA ASN A 96 -15.97 1.37 -0.29
C ASN A 96 -16.03 2.74 -0.95
N LEU A 97 -14.86 3.33 -1.23
CA LEU A 97 -14.78 4.70 -1.75
C LEU A 97 -15.43 4.87 -3.13
N GLN A 98 -15.48 3.80 -3.94
CA GLN A 98 -16.09 3.86 -5.27
C GLN A 98 -17.61 4.02 -5.22
N ARG A 99 -18.26 3.45 -4.20
CA ARG A 99 -19.70 3.60 -3.98
C ARG A 99 -20.02 4.80 -3.10
N ALA A 100 -19.17 5.03 -2.11
CA ALA A 100 -19.35 6.11 -1.15
C ALA A 100 -19.16 7.49 -1.78
N ILE A 101 -18.21 7.64 -2.71
CA ILE A 101 -17.87 8.93 -3.30
C ILE A 101 -18.21 8.90 -4.78
N THR A 102 -19.18 9.69 -5.21
CA THR A 102 -19.66 9.75 -6.60
C THR A 102 -19.74 11.19 -7.06
N PHE A 103 -19.56 11.42 -8.36
CA PHE A 103 -19.71 12.74 -8.97
C PHE A 103 -20.56 12.62 -10.24
N GLU A 104 -21.79 13.13 -10.17
CA GLU A 104 -22.79 13.01 -11.23
C GLU A 104 -23.52 14.35 -11.37
N ASP A 105 -23.68 14.83 -12.61
CA ASP A 105 -24.39 16.07 -12.95
C ASP A 105 -23.96 17.33 -12.16
N GLY A 106 -22.69 17.36 -11.74
CA GLY A 106 -22.09 18.43 -10.94
C GLY A 106 -22.31 18.30 -9.43
N VAL A 107 -22.77 17.14 -8.95
CA VAL A 107 -22.98 16.86 -7.53
C VAL A 107 -21.95 15.85 -7.05
N LEU A 108 -21.07 16.28 -6.14
CA LEU A 108 -20.14 15.38 -5.45
C LEU A 108 -20.84 14.83 -4.19
N LYS A 109 -21.22 13.56 -4.19
CA LYS A 109 -21.83 12.90 -3.02
C LYS A 109 -20.78 12.08 -2.27
N ILE A 110 -20.66 12.30 -0.96
CA ILE A 110 -19.90 11.47 -0.01
C ILE A 110 -20.90 10.81 0.95
N ASP A 111 -21.29 9.58 0.63
CA ASP A 111 -22.08 8.66 1.47
C ASP A 111 -21.15 7.66 2.13
N HIS A 112 -20.61 7.97 3.30
CA HIS A 112 -19.60 7.14 3.95
C HIS A 112 -19.90 6.96 5.43
N SER A 113 -19.42 5.88 6.02
CA SER A 113 -19.48 5.69 7.47
C SER A 113 -18.75 6.83 8.22
N PRO A 114 -19.30 7.33 9.34
CA PRO A 114 -18.75 8.43 10.12
C PRO A 114 -17.49 8.09 10.92
N VAL A 115 -17.11 6.82 11.05
CA VAL A 115 -16.02 6.41 11.97
C VAL A 115 -15.05 5.39 11.39
N ILE A 116 -15.46 4.61 10.39
CA ILE A 116 -14.63 3.55 9.82
C ILE A 116 -13.58 4.14 8.86
N ASN A 117 -12.36 3.62 8.91
CA ASN A 117 -11.24 3.99 8.05
C ASN A 117 -10.93 5.51 8.05
N ALA A 118 -11.11 6.18 9.20
CA ALA A 118 -10.94 7.63 9.31
C ALA A 118 -9.55 8.12 8.89
N ASP A 119 -8.48 7.36 9.12
CA ASP A 119 -7.12 7.78 8.75
C ASP A 119 -6.77 7.59 7.26
N LYS A 120 -7.67 7.00 6.46
CA LYS A 120 -7.52 6.86 4.99
C LYS A 120 -7.82 8.16 4.22
N ILE A 121 -7.26 9.27 4.68
CA ILE A 121 -7.48 10.61 4.12
C ILE A 121 -6.97 10.68 2.68
N ALA A 122 -5.76 10.17 2.43
CA ALA A 122 -5.13 10.16 1.12
C ALA A 122 -5.95 9.37 0.09
N ASP A 123 -6.47 8.19 0.46
CA ASP A 123 -7.28 7.35 -0.44
C ASP A 123 -8.57 8.06 -0.86
N ARG A 124 -9.23 8.75 0.07
CA ARG A 124 -10.42 9.57 -0.21
C ARG A 124 -10.09 10.79 -1.07
N THR A 125 -8.97 11.45 -0.78
CA THR A 125 -8.49 12.59 -1.56
C THR A 125 -8.27 12.18 -3.01
N ALA A 126 -7.49 11.11 -3.23
CA ALA A 126 -7.22 10.57 -4.56
C ALA A 126 -8.50 10.18 -5.31
N ARG A 127 -9.48 9.59 -4.62
CA ARG A 127 -10.79 9.28 -5.21
C ARG A 127 -11.54 10.54 -5.65
N ILE A 128 -11.61 11.57 -4.81
CA ILE A 128 -12.29 12.82 -5.13
C ILE A 128 -11.57 13.51 -6.30
N THR A 129 -10.25 13.63 -6.24
CA THR A 129 -9.43 14.21 -7.31
C THR A 129 -9.65 13.49 -8.63
N ALA A 130 -9.50 12.17 -8.67
CA ALA A 130 -9.67 11.40 -9.90
C ALA A 130 -11.06 11.55 -10.52
N LEU A 131 -12.12 11.58 -9.70
CA LEU A 131 -13.48 11.80 -10.19
C LEU A 131 -13.65 13.19 -10.81
N LEU A 132 -13.07 14.21 -10.17
CA LEU A 132 -13.16 15.59 -10.66
C LEU A 132 -12.31 15.76 -11.93
N GLU A 133 -11.09 15.23 -11.99
CA GLU A 133 -10.26 15.26 -13.19
C GLU A 133 -10.94 14.55 -14.38
N GLU A 134 -11.54 13.38 -14.14
CA GLU A 134 -12.23 12.62 -15.18
C GLU A 134 -13.48 13.35 -15.70
N LYS A 135 -14.28 13.93 -14.79
CA LYS A 135 -15.63 14.40 -15.13
C LYS A 135 -15.75 15.90 -15.35
N LEU A 136 -14.83 16.72 -14.84
CA LEU A 136 -14.90 18.17 -15.07
C LEU A 136 -14.57 18.54 -16.51
N GLY A 137 -13.83 17.71 -17.24
CA GLY A 137 -13.57 17.88 -18.68
C GLY A 137 -14.86 17.95 -19.51
N ASP A 138 -15.88 17.19 -19.13
CA ASP A 138 -17.19 17.18 -19.80
C ASP A 138 -17.91 18.55 -19.69
N PHE A 139 -17.54 19.38 -18.71
CA PHE A 139 -18.08 20.72 -18.52
C PHE A 139 -17.30 21.80 -19.28
N ALA A 140 -16.11 21.48 -19.81
CA ALA A 140 -15.32 22.38 -20.66
C ALA A 140 -15.93 22.53 -22.06
N GLU A 141 -16.52 21.45 -22.59
CA GLU A 141 -17.12 21.41 -23.94
C GLU A 141 -18.46 22.18 -24.03
N GLY A 142 -19.06 22.52 -22.89
CA GLY A 142 -20.30 23.30 -22.80
C GLY A 142 -20.12 24.82 -22.91
N THR A 143 -18.89 25.32 -22.97
CA THR A 143 -18.59 26.77 -23.03
C THR A 143 -17.64 27.11 -24.17
N SER A 144 -18.09 26.95 -25.42
CA SER A 144 -17.46 27.61 -26.55
C SER A 144 -18.03 29.01 -26.74
N GLU A 145 -17.27 30.04 -26.35
CA GLU A 145 -17.19 31.32 -27.07
C GLU A 145 -15.89 32.03 -26.63
N THR A 146 -14.88 31.98 -27.49
CA THR A 146 -13.62 32.74 -27.41
C THR A 146 -13.87 34.19 -27.91
N PRO A 147 -13.01 35.22 -27.66
CA PRO A 147 -11.65 35.20 -28.22
C PRO A 147 -10.52 36.02 -27.54
N THR A 148 -9.30 35.63 -27.96
CA THR A 148 -8.11 36.44 -28.34
C THR A 148 -7.05 36.92 -27.33
N SER A 149 -5.82 36.40 -27.60
CA SER A 149 -4.48 37.04 -27.70
C SER A 149 -3.92 37.74 -26.45
N GLU A 150 -2.70 37.46 -25.97
CA GLU A 150 -1.43 37.78 -26.61
C GLU A 150 -0.25 37.15 -25.85
N SER A 151 0.85 36.99 -26.60
CA SER A 151 2.16 36.47 -26.23
C SER A 151 2.86 37.13 -25.03
N LYS A 152 3.66 36.34 -24.30
CA LYS A 152 5.06 36.68 -23.99
C LYS A 152 5.87 35.47 -23.50
N ASP A 153 6.98 35.25 -24.19
CA ASP A 153 8.10 34.39 -23.81
C ASP A 153 8.60 34.66 -22.38
N LYS A 154 8.88 33.59 -21.64
CA LYS A 154 10.07 33.49 -20.78
C LYS A 154 10.45 32.03 -20.58
N LYS A 155 11.59 31.64 -21.16
CA LYS A 155 12.38 30.48 -20.75
C LYS A 155 12.69 30.57 -19.26
N GLY A 156 12.32 29.55 -18.52
CA GLY A 156 12.79 29.26 -17.17
C GLY A 156 12.84 27.75 -17.03
N GLU A 157 14.01 27.25 -16.64
CA GLU A 157 14.37 25.84 -16.63
C GLU A 157 13.42 24.98 -15.78
N THR A 158 13.17 23.79 -16.31
CA THR A 158 12.76 22.57 -15.59
C THR A 158 13.46 22.44 -14.25
N VAL A 159 12.67 22.39 -13.18
CA VAL A 159 12.97 21.54 -12.02
C VAL A 159 11.65 20.85 -11.66
N GLU A 160 11.45 19.66 -12.21
CA GLU A 160 10.52 18.67 -11.66
C GLU A 160 10.92 18.41 -10.21
N SER A 161 10.17 18.95 -9.26
CA SER A 161 10.20 18.42 -7.89
C SER A 161 9.28 17.19 -7.86
N GLN A 162 9.87 16.04 -8.17
CA GLN A 162 9.31 14.73 -7.88
C GLN A 162 9.02 14.63 -6.37
N GLU A 163 7.75 14.82 -5.95
CA GLU A 163 7.32 14.32 -4.64
C GLU A 163 7.12 12.81 -4.75
N SER A 164 8.16 12.07 -4.37
CA SER A 164 8.19 10.62 -4.35
C SER A 164 7.06 10.07 -3.46
N ALA A 165 6.29 9.11 -3.97
CA ALA A 165 5.48 8.23 -3.13
C ALA A 165 6.37 7.66 -2.01
N LYS A 166 6.08 8.01 -0.75
CA LYS A 166 6.94 7.61 0.37
C LYS A 166 6.79 6.10 0.59
N MET A 167 7.85 5.36 0.24
CA MET A 167 7.96 3.91 0.49
C MET A 167 7.95 3.65 2.00
N ASP A 168 7.01 2.82 2.48
CA ASP A 168 6.96 2.35 3.87
C ASP A 168 7.21 0.84 3.99
N ILE A 169 7.35 0.34 5.23
CA ILE A 169 7.66 -1.08 5.47
C ILE A 169 6.51 -2.01 5.04
N GLN A 170 5.26 -1.55 5.14
CA GLN A 170 4.10 -2.33 4.74
C GLN A 170 4.06 -2.49 3.23
N GLU A 171 4.43 -1.45 2.50
CA GLU A 171 4.55 -1.47 1.06
C GLU A 171 5.64 -2.44 0.62
N LEU A 172 6.83 -2.36 1.23
CA LEU A 172 7.90 -3.34 0.99
C LEU A 172 7.45 -4.77 1.28
N TYR A 173 6.71 -4.99 2.37
CA TYR A 173 6.16 -6.31 2.69
C TYR A 173 5.18 -6.79 1.61
N ASN A 174 4.24 -5.95 1.20
CA ASN A 174 3.24 -6.29 0.19
C ASN A 174 3.87 -6.61 -1.18
N GLN A 175 4.96 -5.93 -1.55
CA GLN A 175 5.75 -6.21 -2.76
C GLN A 175 6.50 -7.56 -2.65
N SER A 176 6.90 -7.91 -1.43
CA SER A 176 7.76 -9.06 -1.13
C SER A 176 7.00 -10.36 -0.87
N PHE A 177 5.76 -10.25 -0.39
CA PHE A 177 5.03 -11.36 0.22
C PHE A 177 4.96 -12.59 -0.68
N LEU A 178 4.49 -12.45 -1.91
CA LEU A 178 4.23 -13.60 -2.78
C LEU A 178 5.50 -14.26 -3.31
N ILE A 179 6.56 -13.49 -3.58
CA ILE A 179 7.85 -14.05 -3.99
C ILE A 179 8.54 -14.74 -2.81
N SER A 180 8.42 -14.19 -1.61
CA SER A 180 8.90 -14.82 -0.37
C SER A 180 8.17 -16.13 -0.08
N MET A 181 6.84 -16.17 -0.22
CA MET A 181 6.05 -17.40 -0.05
C MET A 181 6.49 -18.51 -1.02
N GLU A 182 6.70 -18.17 -2.30
CA GLU A 182 7.25 -19.15 -3.26
C GLU A 182 8.61 -19.69 -2.81
N LYS A 183 9.51 -18.80 -2.39
CA LYS A 183 10.85 -19.16 -1.92
C LYS A 183 10.81 -20.08 -0.70
N GLN A 184 9.95 -19.78 0.27
CA GLN A 184 9.74 -20.60 1.46
C GLN A 184 9.21 -21.99 1.09
N GLU A 185 8.25 -22.09 0.18
CA GLU A 185 7.69 -23.38 -0.27
C GLU A 185 8.76 -24.24 -0.96
N ILE A 186 9.50 -23.67 -1.92
CA ILE A 186 10.58 -24.35 -2.64
C ILE A 186 11.63 -24.87 -1.66
N PHE A 187 12.06 -24.03 -0.72
CA PHE A 187 13.06 -24.42 0.27
C PHE A 187 12.51 -25.48 1.24
N SER A 188 11.25 -25.35 1.67
CA SER A 188 10.60 -26.32 2.56
C SER A 188 10.50 -27.70 1.93
N GLU A 189 10.13 -27.78 0.65
CA GLU A 189 10.12 -29.05 -0.10
C GLU A 189 11.53 -29.65 -0.21
N MET A 190 12.55 -28.82 -0.39
CA MET A 190 13.94 -29.28 -0.52
C MET A 190 14.52 -29.91 0.74
N VAL A 191 14.06 -29.47 1.91
CA VAL A 191 14.60 -29.91 3.21
C VAL A 191 13.59 -30.75 4.00
N GLU A 192 12.48 -31.13 3.37
CA GLU A 192 11.42 -31.90 4.01
C GLU A 192 11.96 -33.19 4.64
N GLY A 193 11.61 -33.42 5.91
CA GLY A 193 12.04 -34.59 6.67
C GLY A 193 13.51 -34.61 7.11
N LEU A 194 14.30 -33.60 6.77
CA LEU A 194 15.71 -33.50 7.18
C LEU A 194 15.84 -32.77 8.53
N GLY A 195 16.64 -33.33 9.44
CA GLY A 195 17.06 -32.63 10.65
C GLY A 195 18.00 -31.47 10.32
N TRP A 196 17.98 -30.41 11.12
CA TRP A 196 18.81 -29.23 10.92
C TRP A 196 19.84 -29.03 12.04
N SER A 197 20.98 -28.44 11.70
CA SER A 197 21.98 -27.91 12.62
C SER A 197 22.54 -26.61 12.08
N CYS A 198 22.96 -25.69 12.95
CA CYS A 198 23.53 -24.42 12.52
C CYS A 198 24.84 -24.16 13.27
N ASP A 199 25.92 -24.00 12.52
CA ASP A 199 27.18 -23.46 13.03
C ASP A 199 27.16 -21.94 12.88
N MET A 200 26.95 -21.24 13.99
CA MET A 200 26.90 -19.77 14.02
C MET A 200 28.30 -19.11 13.92
N LEU A 201 29.38 -19.86 14.16
CA LEU A 201 30.75 -19.36 14.02
C LEU A 201 31.19 -19.40 12.55
N GLU A 202 30.83 -20.47 11.85
CA GLU A 202 31.10 -20.64 10.43
C GLU A 202 30.00 -20.05 9.53
N GLY A 203 28.81 -19.77 10.08
CA GLY A 203 27.67 -19.25 9.35
C GLY A 203 27.11 -20.28 8.37
N LYS A 204 26.99 -21.53 8.85
CA LYS A 204 26.56 -22.67 8.05
C LYS A 204 25.30 -23.30 8.64
N LEU A 205 24.22 -23.27 7.87
CA LEU A 205 23.00 -24.02 8.17
C LEU A 205 23.02 -25.33 7.39
N THR A 206 22.96 -26.45 8.10
CA THR A 206 22.99 -27.79 7.50
C THR A 206 21.67 -28.49 7.69
N TYR A 207 21.14 -29.09 6.63
CA TYR A 207 20.02 -30.04 6.68
C TYR A 207 20.47 -31.43 6.22
N GLY A 208 20.17 -32.46 7.01
CA GLY A 208 20.61 -33.82 6.73
C GLY A 208 22.14 -33.94 6.79
N GLU A 209 22.72 -34.70 5.85
CA GLU A 209 24.17 -34.97 5.83
C GLU A 209 24.96 -34.02 4.91
N ASP A 210 24.33 -33.48 3.86
CA ASP A 210 25.04 -32.82 2.75
C ASP A 210 24.51 -31.44 2.34
N LYS A 211 23.32 -31.03 2.82
CA LYS A 211 22.74 -29.72 2.43
C LYS A 211 23.26 -28.61 3.33
N VAL A 212 24.40 -28.05 2.95
CA VAL A 212 25.06 -26.97 3.68
C VAL A 212 24.83 -25.64 2.98
N PHE A 213 24.31 -24.67 3.72
CA PHE A 213 23.95 -23.35 3.23
C PHE A 213 24.70 -22.25 3.97
N ASP A 214 25.19 -21.27 3.22
CA ASP A 214 25.67 -20.00 3.79
C ASP A 214 24.49 -19.20 4.31
N ILE A 215 24.67 -18.63 5.51
CA ILE A 215 23.66 -17.78 6.14
C ILE A 215 24.12 -16.34 6.31
N GLN A 216 23.13 -15.46 6.38
CA GLN A 216 23.27 -14.09 6.85
C GLN A 216 22.26 -13.83 7.94
N ILE A 217 22.64 -13.11 8.98
CA ILE A 217 21.78 -12.85 10.13
C ILE A 217 21.03 -11.54 9.89
N ILE A 218 19.71 -11.58 10.01
CA ILE A 218 18.85 -10.40 9.92
C ILE A 218 18.75 -9.74 11.29
N GLY A 219 18.37 -10.53 12.30
CA GLY A 219 18.12 -10.08 13.65
C GLY A 219 17.55 -11.19 14.51
N SER A 220 17.19 -10.86 15.73
CA SER A 220 16.67 -11.82 16.69
C SER A 220 15.51 -11.26 17.50
N TYR A 221 14.51 -12.10 17.74
CA TYR A 221 13.42 -11.82 18.66
C TYR A 221 13.64 -12.55 19.99
N SER A 222 13.67 -11.79 21.08
CA SER A 222 13.67 -12.34 22.44
C SER A 222 12.24 -12.53 22.92
N ILE A 223 11.83 -13.78 23.15
CA ILE A 223 10.48 -14.10 23.64
C ILE A 223 10.28 -13.58 25.07
N ASN A 224 11.33 -13.67 25.90
CA ASN A 224 11.27 -13.23 27.29
C ASN A 224 11.23 -11.71 27.42
N GLU A 225 12.02 -11.00 26.61
CA GLU A 225 12.07 -9.53 26.63
C GLU A 225 11.02 -8.89 25.72
N LYS A 226 10.29 -9.68 24.91
CA LYS A 226 9.35 -9.21 23.89
C LYS A 226 9.95 -8.08 23.06
N SER A 227 11.14 -8.34 22.51
CA SER A 227 11.85 -7.32 21.75
C SER A 227 12.58 -7.91 20.55
N TRP A 228 12.56 -7.14 19.47
CA TRP A 228 13.35 -7.37 18.28
C TRP A 228 14.65 -6.59 18.37
N LEU A 229 15.76 -7.23 18.03
CA LEU A 229 17.09 -6.62 17.91
C LEU A 229 17.65 -6.93 16.51
N TRP A 230 17.97 -5.88 15.76
CA TRP A 230 18.66 -6.04 14.48
C TRP A 230 20.09 -6.55 14.66
N ALA A 231 20.55 -7.43 13.77
CA ALA A 231 21.89 -8.00 13.89
C ALA A 231 22.99 -6.93 13.76
N TRP A 232 22.78 -5.91 12.91
CA TRP A 232 23.70 -4.78 12.76
C TRP A 232 23.85 -3.94 14.04
N ALA A 233 22.90 -4.03 14.97
CA ALA A 233 22.94 -3.34 16.26
C ALA A 233 23.53 -4.21 17.39
N ASN A 234 23.70 -5.51 17.16
CA ASN A 234 24.07 -6.47 18.19
C ASN A 234 25.58 -6.59 18.38
N THR A 235 26.23 -5.50 18.78
CA THR A 235 27.70 -5.41 18.91
C THR A 235 28.28 -6.27 20.05
N GLN A 236 27.45 -6.68 21.00
CA GLN A 236 27.89 -7.45 22.18
C GLN A 236 27.94 -8.95 21.95
N SER A 237 27.29 -9.44 20.89
CA SER A 237 27.18 -10.87 20.59
C SER A 237 28.41 -11.48 19.91
N GLY A 238 29.34 -10.63 19.44
CA GLY A 238 30.52 -11.10 18.70
C GLY A 238 30.21 -11.71 17.34
N ILE A 239 29.04 -11.43 16.74
CA ILE A 239 28.70 -11.87 15.39
C ILE A 239 29.76 -11.35 14.41
N PRO A 240 30.43 -12.25 13.65
CA PRO A 240 31.37 -11.83 12.62
C PRO A 240 30.69 -10.94 11.57
N GLU A 241 31.37 -9.85 11.17
CA GLU A 241 30.85 -8.87 10.20
C GLU A 241 30.50 -9.49 8.83
N LYS A 242 31.14 -10.61 8.48
CA LYS A 242 30.84 -11.41 7.28
C LYS A 242 29.46 -12.10 7.28
N PHE A 243 28.68 -11.99 8.36
CA PHE A 243 27.31 -12.50 8.45
C PHE A 243 26.26 -11.40 8.66
N LEU A 244 26.64 -10.14 8.50
CA LEU A 244 25.77 -8.98 8.73
C LEU A 244 25.31 -8.31 7.43
N GLN A 245 25.65 -8.84 6.25
CA GLN A 245 25.44 -8.21 4.96
C GLN A 245 23.95 -7.94 4.72
N THR A 246 23.09 -8.92 5.01
CA THR A 246 21.63 -8.77 4.88
C THR A 246 21.09 -7.73 5.87
N ALA A 247 21.50 -7.75 7.14
CA ALA A 247 21.07 -6.77 8.13
C ALA A 247 21.52 -5.34 7.77
N LEU A 248 22.77 -5.17 7.35
CA LEU A 248 23.31 -3.88 6.91
C LEU A 248 22.59 -3.38 5.66
N ALA A 249 22.31 -4.25 4.69
CA ALA A 249 21.55 -3.87 3.50
C ALA A 249 20.11 -3.46 3.84
N MET A 250 19.44 -4.15 4.78
CA MET A 250 18.14 -3.74 5.31
C MET A 250 18.20 -2.38 5.99
N LYS A 251 19.26 -2.10 6.76
CA LYS A 251 19.50 -0.78 7.33
C LYS A 251 19.65 0.28 6.23
N SER A 252 20.42 0.01 5.17
CA SER A 252 20.58 0.94 4.04
C SER A 252 19.28 1.20 3.28
N ILE A 253 18.40 0.19 3.13
CA ILE A 253 17.04 0.38 2.61
C ILE A 253 16.24 1.32 3.55
N GLY A 254 16.35 1.10 4.86
CA GLY A 254 15.77 1.98 5.87
C GLY A 254 16.25 3.42 5.77
N GLU A 255 17.54 3.64 5.55
CA GLU A 255 18.15 4.96 5.41
C GLU A 255 17.68 5.64 4.11
N ALA A 256 17.65 4.90 3.01
CA ALA A 256 17.23 5.40 1.70
C ALA A 256 15.75 5.84 1.66
N TYR A 257 14.88 5.09 2.32
CA TYR A 257 13.43 5.36 2.33
C TYR A 257 12.91 6.00 3.63
N GLN A 258 13.80 6.26 4.59
CA GLN A 258 13.44 6.79 5.92
C GLN A 258 12.43 5.91 6.67
N ILE A 259 12.63 4.60 6.65
CA ILE A 259 11.75 3.60 7.28
C ILE A 259 12.25 3.30 8.70
N GLU A 260 11.58 3.87 9.71
CA GLU A 260 11.98 3.78 11.11
C GLU A 260 12.08 2.34 11.64
N ASP A 261 11.21 1.43 11.19
CA ASP A 261 11.23 0.00 11.58
C ASP A 261 12.56 -0.70 11.24
N LEU A 262 13.26 -0.25 10.19
CA LEU A 262 14.55 -0.79 9.75
C LEU A 262 15.74 -0.09 10.41
N LEU A 263 15.52 1.10 10.98
CA LEU A 263 16.55 1.96 11.59
C LEU A 263 16.58 1.89 13.11
N THR A 264 15.49 1.45 13.73
CA THR A 264 15.39 1.32 15.18
C THR A 264 16.20 0.10 15.65
N PRO A 265 17.32 0.27 16.37
CA PRO A 265 18.23 -0.84 16.68
C PRO A 265 17.55 -2.00 17.43
N LYS A 266 16.78 -1.64 18.47
CA LYS A 266 15.99 -2.55 19.30
C LYS A 266 14.59 -1.96 19.50
N LYS A 267 13.55 -2.77 19.31
CA LYS A 267 12.15 -2.36 19.45
C LYS A 267 11.39 -3.37 20.29
N GLU A 268 10.68 -2.89 21.32
CA GLU A 268 9.76 -3.71 22.11
C GLU A 268 8.49 -3.98 21.31
N MET A 269 8.10 -5.25 21.20
CA MET A 269 6.92 -5.70 20.47
C MET A 269 6.39 -6.99 21.09
N ASP A 270 5.08 -7.04 21.34
CA ASP A 270 4.43 -8.19 21.97
C ASP A 270 4.45 -9.46 21.10
N SER A 271 4.59 -9.31 19.78
CA SER A 271 4.65 -10.41 18.83
C SER A 271 5.96 -10.41 18.06
N ASP A 272 6.45 -11.61 17.71
CA ASP A 272 7.65 -11.79 16.90
C ASP A 272 7.46 -11.20 15.49
N PRO A 273 8.20 -10.14 15.11
CA PRO A 273 8.12 -9.53 13.79
C PRO A 273 9.02 -10.23 12.76
N GLY A 274 9.84 -11.21 13.16
CA GLY A 274 10.99 -11.61 12.36
C GLY A 274 10.59 -12.21 11.02
N THR A 275 9.46 -12.91 10.95
CA THR A 275 8.87 -13.39 9.68
C THR A 275 8.52 -12.24 8.74
N TYR A 276 7.99 -11.14 9.28
CA TYR A 276 7.64 -9.94 8.53
C TYR A 276 8.89 -9.27 7.93
N PHE A 277 9.92 -9.03 8.76
CA PHE A 277 11.17 -8.45 8.28
C PHE A 277 11.94 -9.38 7.34
N SER A 278 11.93 -10.69 7.59
CA SER A 278 12.61 -11.67 6.73
C SER A 278 11.93 -11.86 5.38
N THR A 279 10.61 -11.68 5.32
CA THR A 279 9.87 -11.62 4.06
C THR A 279 10.34 -10.46 3.20
N VAL A 280 10.51 -9.28 3.78
CA VAL A 280 11.06 -8.11 3.07
C VAL A 280 12.51 -8.36 2.65
N ALA A 281 13.36 -8.81 3.58
CA ALA A 281 14.79 -9.02 3.33
C ALA A 281 15.03 -10.03 2.20
N SER A 282 14.36 -11.19 2.25
CA SER A 282 14.56 -12.26 1.25
C SER A 282 14.13 -11.86 -0.15
N ALA A 283 13.08 -11.04 -0.28
CA ALA A 283 12.61 -10.55 -1.56
C ALA A 283 13.50 -9.43 -2.10
N MET A 284 13.70 -8.37 -1.30
CA MET A 284 14.40 -7.15 -1.73
C MET A 284 15.88 -7.40 -2.01
N LEU A 285 16.51 -8.29 -1.24
CA LEU A 285 17.93 -8.63 -1.37
C LEU A 285 18.17 -9.89 -2.21
N LYS A 286 17.10 -10.46 -2.78
CA LYS A 286 17.14 -11.63 -3.67
C LYS A 286 17.77 -12.88 -3.04
N GLU A 287 17.68 -13.03 -1.73
CA GLU A 287 18.10 -14.26 -1.02
C GLU A 287 17.17 -15.42 -1.34
N SER A 288 17.65 -16.66 -1.28
CA SER A 288 16.87 -17.82 -1.71
C SER A 288 15.74 -18.18 -0.75
N CYS A 289 15.89 -17.93 0.56
CA CYS A 289 14.92 -18.25 1.61
C CYS A 289 15.31 -17.54 2.92
N TYR A 290 14.43 -17.56 3.94
CA TYR A 290 14.80 -17.30 5.33
C TYR A 290 14.37 -18.44 6.26
N VAL A 291 15.08 -18.58 7.38
CA VAL A 291 14.84 -19.62 8.39
C VAL A 291 14.84 -19.01 9.80
N PRO A 292 13.78 -19.24 10.60
CA PRO A 292 13.81 -18.94 12.03
C PRO A 292 14.53 -20.05 12.79
N LEU A 293 15.62 -19.70 13.48
CA LEU A 293 16.40 -20.59 14.33
C LEU A 293 16.06 -20.34 15.80
N THR A 294 15.27 -21.22 16.40
CA THR A 294 14.84 -21.08 17.80
C THR A 294 15.82 -21.76 18.74
N TYR A 295 16.34 -20.99 19.71
CA TYR A 295 17.24 -21.48 20.75
C TYR A 295 16.97 -20.80 22.09
N LYS A 296 16.58 -21.57 23.11
CA LYS A 296 16.41 -21.12 24.51
C LYS A 296 15.62 -19.81 24.69
N GLY A 297 14.51 -19.64 23.98
CA GLY A 297 13.65 -18.45 24.09
C GLY A 297 14.09 -17.25 23.22
N LEU A 298 15.11 -17.43 22.38
CA LEU A 298 15.51 -16.50 21.34
C LEU A 298 15.19 -17.12 19.97
N VAL A 299 14.64 -16.35 19.06
CA VAL A 299 14.48 -16.73 17.65
C VAL A 299 15.42 -15.88 16.82
N VAL A 300 16.41 -16.49 16.18
CA VAL A 300 17.34 -15.81 15.27
C VAL A 300 16.87 -16.02 13.85
N TYR A 301 16.63 -14.94 13.11
CA TYR A 301 16.22 -15.01 11.73
C TYR A 301 17.43 -14.87 10.82
N VAL A 302 17.60 -15.85 9.94
CA VAL A 302 18.69 -15.89 8.98
C VAL A 302 18.16 -16.02 7.56
N THR A 303 18.85 -15.44 6.58
CA THR A 303 18.64 -15.76 5.17
C THR A 303 19.58 -16.87 4.73
N VAL A 304 19.19 -17.56 3.65
CA VAL A 304 19.93 -18.65 3.04
C VAL A 304 20.13 -18.36 1.56
N ASN A 305 21.32 -18.63 1.05
CA ASN A 305 21.59 -18.67 -0.39
C ASN A 305 21.69 -20.11 -0.89
N SER A 306 20.95 -20.44 -1.95
CA SER A 306 20.91 -21.77 -2.54
C SER A 306 20.61 -21.71 -4.03
N LYS A 307 21.63 -21.98 -4.85
CA LYS A 307 21.46 -22.11 -6.31
C LYS A 307 20.47 -23.21 -6.69
N GLU A 308 20.40 -24.28 -5.90
CA GLU A 308 19.43 -25.35 -6.14
C GLU A 308 18.00 -24.84 -5.92
N ALA A 309 17.74 -24.09 -4.85
CA ALA A 309 16.43 -23.49 -4.60
C ALA A 309 16.07 -22.48 -5.71
N ASP A 310 17.01 -21.60 -6.06
CA ASP A 310 16.78 -20.60 -7.11
C ASP A 310 16.48 -21.24 -8.47
N SER A 311 17.07 -22.39 -8.78
CA SER A 311 16.82 -23.12 -10.03
C SER A 311 15.40 -23.69 -10.14
N LYS A 312 14.71 -23.85 -9.01
CA LYS A 312 13.31 -24.35 -8.93
C LYS A 312 12.28 -23.22 -8.94
N ALA A 313 12.71 -21.96 -9.12
CA ALA A 313 11.81 -20.82 -9.20
C ALA A 313 10.69 -21.05 -10.24
N ARG A 314 9.46 -20.69 -9.87
CA ARG A 314 8.28 -20.83 -10.72
C ARG A 314 8.36 -19.81 -11.84
N THR A 315 8.60 -20.29 -13.06
CA THR A 315 8.75 -19.45 -14.27
C THR A 315 7.64 -19.69 -15.29
N ALA A 316 7.11 -20.92 -15.35
CA ALA A 316 6.00 -21.25 -16.24
C ALA A 316 4.73 -20.49 -15.82
N PRO A 317 3.99 -19.86 -16.76
CA PRO A 317 2.79 -19.08 -16.44
C PRO A 317 1.74 -19.86 -15.65
N ALA A 318 1.54 -21.14 -15.98
CA ALA A 318 0.58 -21.99 -15.27
C ALA A 318 0.97 -22.20 -13.79
N LEU A 319 2.27 -22.37 -13.49
CA LEU A 319 2.76 -22.49 -12.12
C LEU A 319 2.62 -21.17 -11.35
N ILE A 320 2.87 -20.04 -12.00
CA ILE A 320 2.64 -18.70 -11.43
C ILE A 320 1.16 -18.52 -11.08
N CYS A 321 0.25 -18.83 -12.00
CA CYS A 321 -1.19 -18.71 -11.76
C CYS A 321 -1.65 -19.63 -10.63
N SER A 322 -1.22 -20.89 -10.63
CA SER A 322 -1.55 -21.86 -9.59
C SER A 322 -1.03 -21.44 -8.22
N HIS A 323 0.22 -20.96 -8.14
CA HIS A 323 0.80 -20.43 -6.91
C HIS A 323 -0.03 -19.28 -6.36
N PHE A 324 -0.32 -18.29 -7.20
CA PHE A 324 -1.09 -17.13 -6.78
C PHE A 324 -2.49 -17.50 -6.29
N THR A 325 -3.19 -18.39 -7.02
CA THR A 325 -4.52 -18.87 -6.60
C THR A 325 -4.47 -19.58 -5.26
N ASN A 326 -3.46 -20.41 -5.01
CA ASN A 326 -3.31 -21.11 -3.74
C ASN A 326 -3.06 -20.12 -2.59
N VAL A 327 -2.12 -19.18 -2.77
CA VAL A 327 -1.82 -18.18 -1.73
C VAL A 327 -3.03 -17.27 -1.46
N ALA A 328 -3.71 -16.79 -2.51
CA ALA A 328 -4.92 -15.97 -2.39
C ALA A 328 -6.10 -16.68 -1.70
N ALA A 329 -6.13 -18.01 -1.70
CA ALA A 329 -7.17 -18.78 -1.01
C ALA A 329 -6.89 -18.98 0.49
N ASN A 330 -5.62 -18.94 0.89
CA ASN A 330 -5.18 -19.29 2.25
C ASN A 330 -4.74 -18.09 3.10
N TYR A 331 -4.47 -16.95 2.47
CA TYR A 331 -3.92 -15.76 3.14
C TYR A 331 -4.66 -14.49 2.73
N THR A 332 -4.70 -13.52 3.65
CA THR A 332 -5.26 -12.19 3.42
C THR A 332 -4.14 -11.20 3.11
N PHE A 333 -4.14 -10.61 1.91
CA PHE A 333 -3.16 -9.63 1.45
C PHE A 333 -3.74 -8.84 0.26
N PRO A 334 -3.13 -7.73 -0.20
CA PRO A 334 -3.68 -6.96 -1.32
C PRO A 334 -3.39 -7.66 -2.67
N HIS A 335 -4.29 -8.54 -3.12
CA HIS A 335 -4.07 -9.45 -4.26
C HIS A 335 -3.55 -8.73 -5.52
N LYS A 336 -4.25 -7.69 -6.01
CA LYS A 336 -3.87 -6.95 -7.22
C LYS A 336 -2.46 -6.34 -7.10
N TYR A 337 -2.21 -5.63 -6.01
CA TYR A 337 -0.94 -4.96 -5.77
C TYR A 337 0.21 -5.98 -5.69
N THR A 338 0.06 -7.02 -4.88
CA THR A 338 1.08 -8.07 -4.73
C THR A 338 1.32 -8.84 -6.02
N LEU A 339 0.28 -9.14 -6.81
CA LEU A 339 0.46 -9.81 -8.11
C LEU A 339 1.25 -8.94 -9.09
N PHE A 340 1.01 -7.62 -9.13
CA PHE A 340 1.74 -6.70 -9.99
C PHE A 340 3.25 -6.78 -9.73
N TYR A 341 3.68 -6.65 -8.46
CA TYR A 341 5.10 -6.67 -8.12
C TYR A 341 5.74 -8.05 -8.31
N TYR A 342 5.00 -9.12 -8.01
CA TYR A 342 5.48 -10.46 -8.26
C TYR A 342 5.70 -10.73 -9.76
N LEU A 343 4.78 -10.33 -10.64
CA LEU A 343 4.95 -10.49 -12.08
C LEU A 343 6.11 -9.63 -12.62
N LYS A 344 6.29 -8.40 -12.10
CA LYS A 344 7.47 -7.57 -12.40
C LYS A 344 8.76 -8.25 -11.96
N ALA A 345 8.81 -8.84 -10.76
CA ALA A 345 9.97 -9.59 -10.27
C ALA A 345 10.28 -10.84 -11.13
N LYS A 346 9.26 -11.43 -11.74
CA LYS A 346 9.40 -12.54 -12.71
C LYS A 346 9.78 -12.06 -14.12
N GLY A 347 9.95 -10.76 -14.34
CA GLY A 347 10.36 -10.16 -15.61
C GLY A 347 9.23 -10.07 -16.64
N TYR A 348 7.98 -9.96 -16.20
CA TYR A 348 6.88 -9.62 -17.08
C TYR A 348 6.75 -8.10 -17.23
N GLU A 349 6.37 -7.67 -18.43
CA GLU A 349 5.81 -6.34 -18.65
C GLU A 349 4.36 -6.35 -18.17
N VAL A 350 4.01 -5.48 -17.22
CA VAL A 350 2.70 -5.48 -16.56
C VAL A 350 1.98 -4.18 -16.83
N GLU A 351 0.77 -4.28 -17.38
CA GLU A 351 -0.18 -3.20 -17.65
C GLU A 351 -1.38 -3.33 -16.71
N LEU A 352 -2.00 -2.20 -16.35
CA LEU A 352 -3.15 -2.12 -15.45
C LEU A 352 -4.39 -1.54 -16.16
N PRO A 353 -5.00 -2.25 -17.12
CA PRO A 353 -6.21 -1.77 -17.78
C PRO A 353 -7.41 -1.83 -16.83
N GLY A 354 -7.83 -0.66 -16.34
CA GLY A 354 -8.91 -0.53 -15.37
C GLY A 354 -8.61 -1.31 -14.10
N ASN A 355 -9.46 -2.29 -13.77
CA ASN A 355 -9.28 -3.09 -12.58
C ASN A 355 -8.48 -4.40 -12.77
N ASN A 356 -7.99 -4.67 -13.98
CA ASN A 356 -7.34 -5.93 -14.30
C ASN A 356 -5.81 -5.78 -14.38
N ILE A 357 -5.11 -6.90 -14.39
CA ILE A 357 -3.69 -7.00 -14.72
C ILE A 357 -3.56 -7.75 -16.03
N VAL A 358 -2.83 -7.17 -16.98
CA VAL A 358 -2.35 -7.88 -18.17
C VAL A 358 -0.84 -7.87 -18.13
N ALA A 359 -0.24 -9.06 -18.04
CA ALA A 359 1.21 -9.23 -18.01
C ALA A 359 1.69 -10.03 -19.21
N LYS A 360 2.77 -9.59 -19.86
CA LYS A 360 3.34 -10.20 -21.07
C LYS A 360 4.82 -10.50 -20.87
N LYS A 361 5.29 -11.64 -21.39
CA LYS A 361 6.71 -12.02 -21.44
C LYS A 361 6.96 -12.96 -22.62
N GLY A 362 7.56 -12.46 -23.68
CA GLY A 362 7.62 -13.20 -24.96
C GLY A 362 6.21 -13.56 -25.42
N ASP A 363 5.98 -14.82 -25.76
CA ASP A 363 4.65 -15.30 -26.19
C ASP A 363 3.69 -15.57 -25.03
N ASP A 364 4.15 -15.48 -23.77
CA ASP A 364 3.32 -15.75 -22.60
C ASP A 364 2.52 -14.51 -22.17
N ARG A 365 1.25 -14.73 -21.84
CA ARG A 365 0.35 -13.72 -21.29
C ARG A 365 -0.35 -14.24 -20.04
N ILE A 366 -0.36 -13.43 -18.98
CA ILE A 366 -1.15 -13.65 -17.76
C ILE A 366 -2.20 -12.54 -17.66
N LEU A 367 -3.45 -12.94 -17.39
CA LEU A 367 -4.58 -12.05 -17.13
C LEU A 367 -5.08 -12.30 -15.71
N GLY A 368 -5.00 -11.28 -14.86
CA GLY A 368 -5.65 -11.22 -13.55
C GLY A 368 -6.88 -10.33 -13.60
N ILE A 369 -8.02 -10.84 -13.19
CA ILE A 369 -9.29 -10.13 -13.06
C ILE A 369 -9.61 -9.98 -11.58
N PHE A 370 -9.93 -8.76 -11.16
CA PHE A 370 -10.13 -8.41 -9.76
C PHE A 370 -11.50 -7.76 -9.52
N ASP A 371 -12.04 -7.94 -8.33
CA ASP A 371 -13.17 -7.16 -7.84
C ASP A 371 -12.73 -5.73 -7.50
N LEU A 372 -13.68 -4.81 -7.29
CA LEU A 372 -13.36 -3.40 -7.00
C LEU A 372 -12.58 -3.18 -5.68
N LYS A 373 -12.47 -4.19 -4.82
CA LYS A 373 -11.64 -4.18 -3.61
C LYS A 373 -10.21 -4.69 -3.88
N GLY A 374 -9.91 -5.08 -5.13
CA GLY A 374 -8.62 -5.60 -5.55
C GLY A 374 -8.43 -7.08 -5.25
N ASN A 375 -9.48 -7.82 -4.87
CA ASN A 375 -9.41 -9.26 -4.65
C ASN A 375 -9.50 -10.01 -5.97
N LEU A 376 -8.66 -11.03 -6.11
CA LEU A 376 -8.67 -11.91 -7.27
C LEU A 376 -10.05 -12.57 -7.47
N MET A 377 -10.64 -12.38 -8.65
CA MET A 377 -11.81 -13.13 -9.12
C MET A 377 -11.40 -14.27 -10.05
N LYS A 378 -10.43 -14.02 -10.93
CA LYS A 378 -9.94 -15.01 -11.89
C LYS A 378 -8.51 -14.68 -12.30
N ILE A 379 -7.64 -15.68 -12.33
CA ILE A 379 -6.34 -15.58 -12.98
C ILE A 379 -6.25 -16.65 -14.06
N SER A 380 -5.63 -16.32 -15.19
CA SER A 380 -5.44 -17.26 -16.29
C SER A 380 -4.19 -16.91 -17.09
N ASN A 381 -3.62 -17.91 -17.74
CA ASN A 381 -2.52 -17.76 -18.67
C ASN A 381 -2.93 -18.17 -20.09
N SER A 382 -2.31 -17.55 -21.09
CA SER A 382 -2.55 -17.79 -22.52
C SER A 382 -1.28 -17.49 -23.32
N LYS A 383 -1.29 -17.83 -24.61
CA LYS A 383 -0.26 -17.42 -25.56
C LYS A 383 -0.73 -16.22 -26.39
N ILE A 384 0.18 -15.30 -26.72
CA ILE A 384 -0.11 -14.18 -27.64
C ILE A 384 -0.11 -14.74 -29.07
N THR A 385 -1.29 -14.90 -29.67
CA THR A 385 -1.39 -15.30 -31.07
C THR A 385 -1.10 -14.07 -31.94
N VAL A 386 0.10 -13.98 -32.52
CA VAL A 386 0.36 -13.02 -33.60
C VAL A 386 -0.33 -13.57 -34.84
N GLN A 387 -1.43 -12.96 -35.27
CA GLN A 387 -1.96 -13.20 -36.61
C GLN A 387 -0.92 -12.66 -37.60
N ALA A 388 -0.29 -13.58 -38.33
CA ALA A 388 0.64 -13.29 -39.43
C ALA A 388 -0.12 -12.82 -40.68
#